data_AF-A0A2H9PUG5-F1
#
_entry.id   AF-A0A2H9PUG5-F1
#
_cell.length_a   1.000
_cell.length_b   1.000
_cell.length_c   1.000
_cell.angle_alpha   90.00
_cell.angle_beta   90.00
_cell.angle_gamma   90.00
#
_symmetry.space_group_name_H-M   'P 1'
#
loop_
_entity.id
_entity.type
_entity.pdbx_description
1 polymer ?
#
loop_
_entity_poly.entity_id
_entity_poly.type
_entity_poly.pdbx_seq_one_letter_code
_entity_poly.pdbx_strand_id
1 'polypeptide(L)'
;DPDGDKTTITYTGWMDSNTKTATNKDAGLQETTVTCEDGKGGIDSKTVTVNVINVNHPAVLDVPAEVTVHETETVIVEAHCSDPDGDPTSISYGGWMSTSSKQTGYDDAGDYDVTVSCVDPAGQGQTKLVSVHVLNKNRPPQITWEQV
;
A
#
# COMPACT_ATOMS: atom_id res chain seq x y z
N ASP A 1 30.66 24.57 -29.89
CA ASP A 1 31.81 24.13 -30.67
C ASP A 1 32.74 25.32 -30.91
N PRO A 2 34.06 25.23 -30.64
CA PRO A 2 35.02 26.32 -30.88
C PRO A 2 35.07 26.82 -32.34
N ASP A 3 34.69 25.98 -33.30
CA ASP A 3 34.67 26.29 -34.74
C ASP A 3 33.30 26.81 -35.23
N GLY A 4 32.34 26.94 -34.32
CA GLY A 4 31.00 27.44 -34.60
C GLY A 4 30.07 26.41 -35.24
N ASP A 5 30.43 25.13 -35.24
CA ASP A 5 29.60 24.07 -35.79
C ASP A 5 28.32 23.83 -34.99
N LYS A 6 27.27 23.42 -35.71
CA LYS A 6 25.99 23.08 -35.10
C LYS A 6 26.14 21.78 -34.32
N THR A 7 25.98 21.86 -33.01
CA THR A 7 26.07 20.70 -32.12
C THR A 7 24.72 20.01 -31.92
N THR A 8 24.75 18.69 -31.76
CA THR A 8 23.63 17.88 -31.29
C THR A 8 23.91 17.39 -29.89
N ILE A 9 22.95 17.54 -28.97
CA ILE A 9 23.04 17.05 -27.60
C ILE A 9 22.16 15.81 -27.45
N THR A 10 22.71 14.74 -26.90
CA THR A 10 21.98 13.52 -26.56
C THR A 10 22.15 13.18 -25.08
N TYR A 11 21.15 12.50 -24.52
CA TYR A 11 21.11 12.08 -23.12
C TYR A 11 20.96 10.56 -23.06
N THR A 12 21.70 9.92 -22.17
CA THR A 12 21.65 8.47 -21.95
C THR A 12 21.78 8.15 -20.47
N GLY A 13 21.32 6.97 -20.06
CA GLY A 13 21.27 6.55 -18.66
C GLY A 13 19.90 6.80 -18.07
N TRP A 14 19.85 7.40 -16.88
CA TRP A 14 18.59 7.65 -16.19
C TRP A 14 17.69 8.65 -16.93
N MET A 15 18.25 9.69 -17.56
CA MET A 15 17.51 10.60 -18.43
C MET A 15 17.78 10.32 -19.91
N ASP A 16 16.73 10.45 -20.72
CA ASP A 16 16.74 10.37 -22.19
C ASP A 16 16.54 11.74 -22.87
N SER A 17 16.33 12.79 -22.08
CA SER A 17 16.21 14.17 -22.53
C SER A 17 16.76 15.14 -21.49
N ASN A 18 16.63 16.45 -21.74
CA ASN A 18 17.07 17.49 -20.80
C ASN A 18 16.18 17.62 -19.56
N THR A 19 15.05 16.90 -19.49
CA THR A 19 14.13 16.91 -18.35
C THR A 19 13.58 15.51 -18.09
N LYS A 20 13.47 15.13 -16.81
CA LYS A 20 12.78 13.91 -16.39
C LYS A 20 12.06 14.18 -15.08
N THR A 21 10.83 13.70 -14.97
CA THR A 21 10.11 13.68 -13.68
C THR A 21 10.49 12.40 -12.96
N ALA A 22 11.09 12.51 -11.78
CA ALA A 22 11.42 11.35 -10.96
C ALA A 22 10.15 10.74 -10.32
N THR A 23 10.18 9.42 -10.16
CA THR A 23 9.19 8.65 -9.40
C THR A 23 9.83 8.14 -8.11
N ASN A 24 9.02 7.63 -7.20
CA ASN A 24 9.50 6.98 -5.98
C ASN A 24 10.44 5.79 -6.26
N LYS A 25 10.27 5.11 -7.40
CA LYS A 25 11.15 4.02 -7.85
C LYS A 25 12.54 4.49 -8.31
N ASP A 26 12.72 5.79 -8.51
CA ASP A 26 14.00 6.39 -8.92
C ASP A 26 14.87 6.81 -7.73
N ALA A 27 14.41 6.59 -6.49
CA ALA A 27 15.13 6.97 -5.28
C ALA A 27 16.57 6.43 -5.25
N GLY A 28 17.49 7.28 -4.80
CA GLY A 28 18.92 6.99 -4.76
C GLY A 28 19.74 7.74 -5.80
N LEU A 29 21.00 7.31 -5.96
CA LEU A 29 21.92 7.91 -6.92
C LEU A 29 21.63 7.38 -8.33
N GLN A 30 21.36 8.30 -9.24
CA GLN A 30 21.12 8.05 -10.65
C GLN A 30 22.21 8.70 -11.50
N GLU A 31 22.57 8.07 -12.61
CA GLU A 31 23.59 8.61 -13.52
C GLU A 31 22.99 8.94 -14.88
N THR A 32 23.35 10.10 -15.42
CA THR A 32 22.98 10.53 -16.77
C THR A 32 24.22 11.03 -17.50
N THR A 33 24.44 10.51 -18.70
CA THR A 33 25.53 10.96 -19.56
C THR A 33 24.97 11.88 -20.65
N VAL A 34 25.50 13.09 -20.70
CA VAL A 34 25.21 14.09 -21.72
C VAL A 34 26.34 14.06 -22.75
N THR A 35 25.98 13.84 -24.01
CA THR A 35 26.93 13.79 -25.13
C THR A 35 26.65 14.93 -26.09
N CYS A 36 27.68 15.64 -26.51
CA CYS A 36 27.65 16.70 -27.50
C CYS A 36 28.45 16.25 -28.73
N GLU A 37 27.85 16.28 -29.91
CA GLU A 37 28.46 15.91 -31.18
C GLU A 37 28.37 17.08 -32.19
N ASP A 38 29.45 17.37 -32.90
CA ASP A 38 29.54 18.47 -33.88
C ASP A 38 29.12 18.08 -35.31
N GLY A 39 28.79 16.81 -35.55
CA GLY A 39 28.45 16.27 -36.87
C GLY A 39 29.62 16.16 -37.86
N LYS A 40 30.85 16.46 -37.40
CA LYS A 40 32.12 16.33 -38.12
C LYS A 40 33.09 15.35 -37.46
N GLY A 41 32.63 14.64 -36.43
CA GLY A 41 33.35 13.59 -35.73
C GLY A 41 33.94 14.02 -34.38
N GLY A 42 33.76 15.28 -33.97
CA GLY A 42 34.04 15.74 -32.61
C GLY A 42 32.91 15.35 -31.66
N ILE A 43 33.29 14.67 -30.58
CA ILE A 43 32.37 14.18 -29.55
C ILE A 43 32.97 14.49 -28.17
N ASP A 44 32.19 15.14 -27.30
CA ASP A 44 32.49 15.29 -25.86
C ASP A 44 31.33 14.72 -25.04
N SER A 45 31.61 14.12 -23.90
CA SER A 45 30.58 13.61 -22.99
C SER A 45 30.90 13.88 -21.53
N LYS A 46 29.85 14.09 -20.73
CA LYS A 46 29.95 14.28 -19.28
C LYS A 46 28.87 13.49 -18.57
N THR A 47 29.25 12.83 -17.47
CA THR A 47 28.31 12.15 -16.58
C THR A 47 27.92 13.07 -15.44
N VAL A 48 26.62 13.14 -15.17
CA VAL A 48 26.00 13.88 -14.07
C VAL A 48 25.36 12.86 -13.14
N THR A 49 25.73 12.93 -11.86
CA THR A 49 25.07 12.16 -10.80
C THR A 49 23.93 12.98 -10.22
N VAL A 50 22.73 12.42 -10.23
CA VAL A 50 21.52 13.01 -9.66
C VAL A 50 21.15 12.22 -8.41
N ASN A 51 21.06 12.88 -7.26
CA ASN A 51 20.57 12.26 -6.03
C ASN A 51 19.06 12.48 -5.91
N VAL A 52 18.27 11.43 -6.17
CA VAL A 52 16.81 11.45 -6.02
C VAL A 52 16.48 11.11 -4.57
N ILE A 53 15.96 12.08 -3.83
CA ILE A 53 15.55 11.89 -2.44
C ILE A 53 14.16 11.26 -2.43
N ASN A 54 14.01 10.12 -1.75
CA ASN A 54 12.69 9.49 -1.59
C ASN A 54 11.78 10.35 -0.72
N VAL A 55 10.52 10.49 -1.12
CA VAL A 55 9.44 11.05 -0.31
C VAL A 55 8.49 9.91 0.02
N ASN A 56 8.26 9.67 1.31
CA ASN A 56 7.42 8.57 1.76
C ASN A 56 5.97 8.71 1.28
N HIS A 57 5.41 7.65 0.74
CA HIS A 57 4.01 7.50 0.42
C HIS A 57 3.37 6.55 1.43
N PRO A 58 2.30 6.96 2.14
CA PRO A 58 1.68 6.09 3.14
C PRO A 58 1.15 4.77 2.56
N ALA A 59 1.23 3.71 3.36
CA ALA A 59 0.65 2.42 3.02
C ALA A 59 -0.87 2.50 2.73
N VAL A 60 -1.32 1.69 1.77
CA VAL A 60 -2.71 1.64 1.28
C VAL A 60 -3.39 0.36 1.73
N LEU A 61 -4.61 0.51 2.27
CA LEU A 61 -5.43 -0.60 2.76
C LEU A 61 -6.57 -0.92 1.81
N ASP A 62 -6.68 -2.18 1.41
CA ASP A 62 -7.88 -2.76 0.81
C ASP A 62 -8.52 -3.75 1.78
N VAL A 63 -9.80 -3.54 2.07
CA VAL A 63 -10.57 -4.30 3.07
C VAL A 63 -12.05 -4.12 2.75
N PRO A 64 -12.91 -5.15 2.91
CA PRO A 64 -14.35 -4.99 2.72
C PRO A 64 -14.90 -3.94 3.68
N ALA A 65 -15.92 -3.20 3.24
CA ALA A 65 -16.63 -2.27 4.11
C ALA A 65 -17.54 -2.99 5.10
N GLU A 66 -18.09 -4.14 4.70
CA GLU A 66 -19.07 -4.89 5.50
C GLU A 66 -18.85 -6.41 5.35
N VAL A 67 -19.15 -7.16 6.41
CA VAL A 67 -19.15 -8.63 6.44
C VAL A 67 -20.43 -9.10 7.13
N THR A 68 -21.11 -10.10 6.56
CA THR A 68 -22.31 -10.69 7.18
C THR A 68 -22.11 -12.19 7.35
N VAL A 69 -22.38 -12.71 8.55
CA VAL A 69 -22.35 -14.13 8.87
C VAL A 69 -23.53 -14.50 9.76
N HIS A 70 -23.80 -15.79 9.95
CA HIS A 70 -24.69 -16.24 11.01
C HIS A 70 -23.92 -16.51 12.31
N GLU A 71 -24.60 -16.39 13.45
CA GLU A 71 -24.10 -16.90 14.73
C GLU A 71 -23.62 -18.36 14.59
N THR A 72 -22.62 -18.73 15.39
CA THR A 72 -21.86 -20.00 15.32
C THR A 72 -20.91 -20.15 14.15
N GLU A 73 -20.88 -19.18 13.22
CA GLU A 73 -19.90 -19.15 12.14
C GLU A 73 -18.66 -18.33 12.50
N THR A 74 -17.58 -18.55 11.77
CA THR A 74 -16.36 -17.78 11.90
C THR A 74 -16.47 -16.53 11.03
N VAL A 75 -16.41 -15.36 11.65
CA VAL A 75 -16.20 -14.09 10.94
C VAL A 75 -14.76 -14.06 10.44
N ILE A 76 -14.58 -13.73 9.15
CA ILE A 76 -13.28 -13.49 8.54
C ILE A 76 -13.32 -12.11 7.89
N VAL A 77 -12.39 -11.25 8.27
CA VAL A 77 -12.17 -9.94 7.63
C VAL A 77 -10.82 -10.03 6.91
N GLU A 78 -10.86 -10.28 5.61
CA GLU A 78 -9.66 -10.31 4.77
C GLU A 78 -9.22 -8.87 4.45
N ALA A 79 -7.94 -8.59 4.68
CA ALA A 79 -7.36 -7.28 4.41
C ALA A 79 -6.05 -7.44 3.63
N HIS A 80 -5.85 -6.55 2.66
CA HIS A 80 -4.63 -6.45 1.88
C HIS A 80 -4.02 -5.06 2.11
N CYS A 81 -2.72 -5.05 2.34
CA CYS A 81 -1.96 -3.85 2.65
C CYS A 81 -0.78 -3.79 1.69
N SER A 82 -0.57 -2.64 1.05
CA SER A 82 0.48 -2.45 0.06
C SER A 82 1.07 -1.06 0.18
N ASP A 83 2.37 -0.94 0.02
CA ASP A 83 3.07 0.33 0.04
C ASP A 83 3.54 0.72 -1.37
N PRO A 84 3.26 1.96 -1.84
CA PRO A 84 3.70 2.40 -3.16
C PRO A 84 5.22 2.43 -3.35
N ASP A 85 5.98 2.69 -2.27
CA ASP A 85 7.44 2.73 -2.24
C ASP A 85 8.06 1.34 -2.10
N GLY A 86 7.24 0.32 -1.83
CA GLY A 86 7.66 -1.06 -1.64
C GLY A 86 8.15 -1.35 -0.23
N ASP A 87 7.87 -0.46 0.72
CA ASP A 87 8.22 -0.65 2.12
C ASP A 87 7.41 -1.80 2.76
N PRO A 88 7.99 -2.51 3.75
CA PRO A 88 7.28 -3.57 4.44
C PRO A 88 6.13 -2.99 5.27
N THR A 89 4.95 -3.57 5.11
CA THR A 89 3.74 -3.08 5.77
C THR A 89 3.25 -3.98 6.91
N SER A 90 2.53 -3.42 7.87
CA SER A 90 1.90 -4.14 8.97
C SER A 90 0.38 -3.94 9.00
N ILE A 91 -0.36 -5.04 9.22
CA ILE A 91 -1.82 -5.01 9.43
C ILE A 91 -2.13 -5.25 10.89
N SER A 92 -3.06 -4.49 11.45
CA SER A 92 -3.62 -4.72 12.80
C SER A 92 -5.14 -4.59 12.82
N TYR A 93 -5.77 -5.33 13.74
CA TYR A 93 -7.21 -5.35 13.95
C TYR A 93 -7.52 -4.82 15.35
N GLY A 94 -8.64 -4.12 15.49
CA GLY A 94 -9.12 -3.59 16.77
C GLY A 94 -10.64 -3.45 16.81
N GLY A 95 -11.18 -3.07 17.97
CA GLY A 95 -12.61 -3.04 18.21
C GLY A 95 -13.13 -4.40 18.67
N TRP A 96 -14.16 -4.92 18.00
CA TRP A 96 -14.81 -6.18 18.40
C TRP A 96 -13.98 -7.45 18.16
N MET A 97 -12.93 -7.36 17.33
CA MET A 97 -11.93 -8.41 17.12
C MET A 97 -10.52 -7.83 17.08
N SER A 98 -9.52 -8.64 17.45
CA SER A 98 -8.10 -8.26 17.50
C SER A 98 -7.23 -9.04 16.49
N THR A 99 -7.85 -9.92 15.72
CA THR A 99 -7.24 -10.76 14.68
C THR A 99 -8.12 -10.72 13.43
N SER A 100 -7.68 -11.27 12.30
CA SER A 100 -8.47 -11.32 11.05
C SER A 100 -9.67 -12.26 11.11
N SER A 101 -9.74 -13.12 12.13
CA SER A 101 -10.87 -14.03 12.33
C SER A 101 -11.36 -14.04 13.77
N LYS A 102 -12.65 -14.34 13.94
CA LYS A 102 -13.31 -14.53 15.23
C LYS A 102 -14.43 -15.56 15.11
N GLN A 103 -14.42 -16.59 15.95
CA GLN A 103 -15.52 -17.54 16.05
C GLN A 103 -16.66 -16.90 16.85
N THR A 104 -17.88 -16.92 16.31
CA THR A 104 -19.07 -16.47 17.04
C THR A 104 -19.74 -17.61 17.79
N GLY A 105 -20.38 -17.27 18.90
CA GLY A 105 -21.30 -18.11 19.64
C GLY A 105 -22.73 -17.90 19.20
N TYR A 106 -23.60 -18.58 19.92
CA TYR A 106 -25.03 -18.50 19.69
C TYR A 106 -25.65 -17.20 20.18
N ASP A 107 -25.01 -16.43 21.07
CA ASP A 107 -25.53 -15.18 21.66
C ASP A 107 -24.80 -13.93 21.13
N ASP A 108 -24.15 -14.06 19.98
CA ASP A 108 -23.30 -13.03 19.37
C ASP A 108 -24.00 -12.28 18.23
N ALA A 109 -25.31 -12.42 18.03
CA ALA A 109 -26.03 -11.67 17.02
C ALA A 109 -26.03 -10.17 17.34
N GLY A 110 -25.75 -9.38 16.31
CA GLY A 110 -25.67 -7.93 16.42
C GLY A 110 -24.78 -7.33 15.35
N ASP A 111 -24.68 -6.01 15.41
CA ASP A 111 -23.82 -5.20 14.55
C ASP A 111 -22.57 -4.79 15.32
N TYR A 112 -21.40 -5.00 14.72
CA TYR A 112 -20.12 -4.72 15.34
C TYR A 112 -19.21 -3.93 14.41
N ASP A 113 -18.39 -3.08 14.99
CA ASP A 113 -17.35 -2.37 14.27
C ASP A 113 -15.98 -2.98 14.54
N VAL A 114 -15.24 -3.21 13.45
CA VAL A 114 -13.86 -3.68 13.45
C VAL A 114 -13.00 -2.63 12.77
N THR A 115 -11.99 -2.14 13.48
CA THR A 115 -10.99 -1.24 12.89
C THR A 115 -9.86 -2.07 12.30
N VAL A 116 -9.57 -1.88 11.02
CA VAL A 116 -8.41 -2.49 10.35
C VAL A 116 -7.45 -1.37 9.99
N SER A 117 -6.19 -1.50 10.42
CA SER A 117 -5.14 -0.53 10.11
C SER A 117 -4.01 -1.18 9.34
N CYS A 118 -3.45 -0.44 8.39
CA CYS A 118 -2.34 -0.80 7.54
C CYS A 118 -1.33 0.35 7.61
N VAL A 119 -0.12 0.09 8.06
CA VAL A 119 0.93 1.10 8.24
C VAL A 119 2.28 0.64 7.69
N ASP A 120 3.05 1.59 7.20
CA ASP A 120 4.46 1.44 6.84
C ASP A 120 5.37 1.51 8.09
N PRO A 121 6.71 1.35 7.96
CA PRO A 121 7.65 1.45 9.08
C PRO A 121 7.77 2.85 9.69
N ALA A 122 7.37 3.90 8.95
CA ALA A 122 7.29 5.27 9.45
C ALA A 122 6.00 5.51 10.26
N GLY A 123 5.10 4.51 10.31
CA GLY A 123 3.81 4.60 11.00
C GLY A 123 2.74 5.33 10.19
N GLN A 124 2.95 5.57 8.90
CA GLN A 124 1.96 6.20 8.02
C GLN A 124 1.16 5.14 7.27
N GLY A 125 -0.12 5.40 7.07
CA GLY A 125 -0.98 4.51 6.29
C GLY A 125 -2.46 4.82 6.48
N GLN A 126 -3.29 3.78 6.42
CA GLN A 126 -4.74 3.90 6.46
C GLN A 126 -5.35 3.06 7.57
N THR A 127 -6.41 3.60 8.17
CA THR A 127 -7.31 2.87 9.06
C THR A 127 -8.71 2.95 8.49
N LYS A 128 -9.39 1.81 8.39
CA LYS A 128 -10.76 1.68 7.90
C LYS A 128 -11.62 0.95 8.93
N LEU A 129 -12.91 1.29 8.94
CA LEU A 129 -13.93 0.58 9.71
C LEU A 129 -14.59 -0.47 8.81
N VAL A 130 -14.81 -1.65 9.38
CA VAL A 130 -15.55 -2.75 8.78
C VAL A 130 -16.74 -3.06 9.68
N SER A 131 -17.95 -2.97 9.12
CA SER A 131 -19.17 -3.32 9.85
C SER A 131 -19.45 -4.81 9.69
N VAL A 132 -19.56 -5.51 10.82
CA VAL A 132 -19.81 -6.95 10.88
C VAL A 132 -21.24 -7.17 11.38
N HIS A 133 -22.06 -7.81 10.56
CA HIS A 133 -23.42 -8.20 10.86
C HIS A 133 -23.46 -9.69 11.21
N VAL A 134 -23.72 -9.99 12.48
CA VAL A 134 -23.93 -11.37 12.93
C VAL A 134 -25.43 -11.62 13.03
N LEU A 135 -25.94 -12.45 12.14
CA LEU A 135 -27.36 -12.77 12.04
C LEU A 135 -27.73 -13.90 13.00
N ASN A 136 -28.89 -13.76 13.65
CA ASN A 136 -29.44 -14.78 14.53
C ASN A 136 -29.57 -16.14 13.83
N LYS A 137 -29.19 -17.20 14.54
CA LYS A 137 -29.41 -18.59 14.09
C LYS A 137 -30.45 -19.26 14.98
N ASN A 138 -31.50 -19.82 14.36
CA ASN A 138 -32.58 -20.46 15.09
C ASN A 138 -32.07 -21.61 15.98
N ARG A 139 -32.51 -21.65 17.24
CA ARG A 139 -32.16 -22.69 18.22
C ARG A 139 -33.39 -23.52 18.58
N PRO A 140 -33.24 -24.84 18.79
CA PRO A 140 -34.33 -25.64 19.33
C PRO A 140 -34.68 -25.19 20.76
N PRO A 141 -35.96 -25.22 21.17
CA PRO A 141 -36.36 -24.84 22.53
C PRO A 141 -35.76 -25.79 23.57
N GLN A 142 -35.41 -25.24 24.73
CA GLN A 142 -34.94 -26.00 25.89
C GLN A 142 -36.08 -26.12 26.91
N ILE A 143 -36.31 -27.31 27.45
CA ILE A 143 -37.18 -27.50 28.62
C ILE A 143 -36.29 -27.49 29.86
N THR A 144 -36.52 -26.56 30.78
CA THR A 144 -35.87 -26.54 32.10
C THR A 144 -36.89 -26.96 33.16
N TRP A 145 -36.54 -27.97 33.96
CA TRP A 145 -37.32 -28.34 35.13
C TRP A 145 -36.84 -27.48 36.30
N GLU A 146 -37.72 -26.67 36.88
CA GLU A 146 -37.45 -25.98 38.14
C GLU A 146 -37.58 -27.01 39.26
N GLN A 147 -36.48 -27.31 39.95
CA GLN A 147 -36.50 -28.18 41.14
C GLN A 147 -37.22 -27.40 42.25
N VAL A 148 -38.44 -27.82 42.57
CA VAL A 148 -39.20 -27.40 43.76
C VAL A 148 -38.71 -28.16 44.98
#